data_AF-A0A087BGT6-F1
#
_entry.id   AF-A0A087BGT6-F1
#
_cell.length_a   1.000
_cell.length_b   1.000
_cell.length_c   1.000
_cell.angle_alpha   90.00
_cell.angle_beta   90.00
_cell.angle_gamma   90.00
#
_symmetry.space_group_name_H-M   'P 1'
#
loop_
_entity.id
_entity.type
_entity.pdbx_description
1 polymer ?
#
loop_
_entity_poly.entity_id
_entity_poly.type
_entity_poly.pdbx_seq_one_letter_code
_entity_poly.pdbx_strand_id
1 'polypeptide(L)'
;MVSKKSLAHGGEAALDSLTGSAAAPPRPNRQNAATKRTQLHKFRSHRWSARETNRRILRGTRCAFCGKPTKKGTGVGLYYDPEHGSRFGGLAACGNVNCCPVCNYKIMSQRQNEISQALHACKENGYGVVFGTLTLRHTKADDLASIRKQLLEVWRNLNKQRAFVKLMDDFGEFGFIRAQEVTYSNVNGWHPHLHAFFLFEHDLSVKRVNEFGARFAALWLKTVERLNAKRAKAGLDADYAAPLIDSIGMPLAKNQIFKRVSLSDSGIDKYAAYCTVRKSVAFPGEDVISRMSHEIADSGTKVGKVKKHDDGRKVLHMNYWDMLEFLRQIGYTGSKKSPIFSIMSEKVIRTTLPPVTTTGIWSMLWLKSKPYSSCKGTLMNCSVAIQFLPMNARTDEETCAIVDEVIAYIKSTGVDYFVGPFETAIEGDFDTCMDIVRNCQLVGAKAGATHVMSYVKINYRPDGEVMTTEHKVGKYHPEDPELRGQH
;
A
#
# COMPACT_ATOMS: atom_id res chain seq x y z
N MET A 1 28.32 25.70 -27.80
CA MET A 1 28.46 24.89 -26.56
C MET A 1 27.08 24.42 -26.13
N VAL A 2 26.88 23.14 -25.81
CA VAL A 2 25.59 22.64 -25.30
C VAL A 2 25.54 22.85 -23.79
N SER A 3 24.47 23.49 -23.29
CA SER A 3 24.27 23.67 -21.85
C SER A 3 23.96 22.32 -21.19
N LYS A 4 24.98 21.70 -20.58
CA LYS A 4 24.77 20.58 -19.67
C LYS A 4 24.07 21.13 -18.42
N LYS A 5 22.74 20.93 -18.32
CA LYS A 5 22.02 21.02 -17.04
C LYS A 5 22.83 20.21 -16.01
N SER A 6 23.19 20.84 -14.89
CA SER A 6 24.06 20.21 -13.90
C SER A 6 23.40 18.92 -13.37
N LEU A 7 24.21 17.86 -13.22
CA LEU A 7 23.76 16.53 -12.78
C LEU A 7 23.50 16.51 -11.26
N ALA A 8 22.67 17.43 -10.77
CA ALA A 8 22.12 17.39 -9.43
C ALA A 8 21.34 16.08 -9.26
N HIS A 9 21.82 15.21 -8.37
CA HIS A 9 21.20 13.92 -8.09
C HIS A 9 19.91 14.12 -7.28
N GLY A 10 18.83 14.50 -7.97
CA GLY A 10 17.48 14.40 -7.41
C GLY A 10 17.18 12.94 -7.11
N GLY A 11 16.83 12.63 -5.86
CA GLY A 11 16.64 11.25 -5.40
C GLY A 11 15.59 10.53 -6.24
N GLU A 12 15.95 9.36 -6.80
CA GLU A 12 15.00 8.58 -7.58
C GLU A 12 13.87 8.07 -6.67
N ALA A 13 12.63 8.14 -7.15
CA ALA A 13 11.50 7.63 -6.41
C ALA A 13 11.59 6.10 -6.36
N ALA A 14 11.82 5.52 -5.19
CA ALA A 14 11.94 4.07 -5.01
C ALA A 14 10.65 3.31 -5.38
N LEU A 15 10.49 2.86 -6.63
CA LEU A 15 9.38 1.98 -7.02
C LEU A 15 9.47 0.61 -6.30
N ASP A 16 10.66 0.12 -5.98
CA ASP A 16 10.84 -1.16 -5.28
C ASP A 16 10.34 -1.16 -3.83
N SER A 17 10.02 0.02 -3.26
CA SER A 17 9.26 0.12 -2.01
C SER A 17 7.78 -0.35 -2.11
N LEU A 18 7.39 -0.92 -3.26
CA LEU A 18 6.04 -1.36 -3.63
C LEU A 18 6.01 -2.79 -4.23
N THR A 19 7.06 -3.60 -4.03
CA THR A 19 7.10 -5.01 -4.48
C THR A 19 7.01 -6.02 -3.34
N GLY A 20 7.62 -5.72 -2.18
CA GLY A 20 7.53 -6.54 -0.97
C GLY A 20 6.11 -6.68 -0.42
N SER A 21 5.73 -7.90 -0.03
CA SER A 21 4.40 -8.25 0.46
C SER A 21 4.10 -7.63 1.83
N ALA A 22 3.48 -6.45 1.85
CA ALA A 22 2.64 -6.08 2.96
C ALA A 22 1.42 -7.02 2.99
N ALA A 23 1.46 -8.01 3.89
CA ALA A 23 0.26 -8.76 4.25
C ALA A 23 -0.79 -7.75 4.75
N ALA A 24 -2.05 -7.92 4.34
CA ALA A 24 -3.13 -7.20 5.01
C ALA A 24 -3.13 -7.65 6.48
N PRO A 25 -3.23 -6.73 7.47
CA PRO A 25 -3.35 -7.14 8.87
C PRO A 25 -4.54 -8.09 9.00
N PRO A 26 -4.45 -9.14 9.84
CA PRO A 26 -5.44 -10.20 9.90
C PRO A 26 -6.83 -9.61 10.14
N ARG A 27 -7.82 -10.05 9.34
CA ARG A 27 -9.19 -9.53 9.39
C ARG A 27 -9.74 -9.68 10.81
N PRO A 28 -10.03 -8.61 11.56
CA PRO A 28 -10.66 -8.75 12.87
C PRO A 28 -12.04 -9.41 12.68
N ASN A 29 -12.35 -10.38 13.53
CA ASN A 29 -13.52 -11.24 13.37
C ASN A 29 -14.84 -10.44 13.23
N ARG A 30 -15.65 -10.84 12.23
CA ARG A 30 -17.03 -10.42 11.94
C ARG A 30 -17.47 -9.07 12.54
N GLN A 31 -17.24 -7.98 11.81
CA GLN A 31 -18.01 -6.75 12.03
C GLN A 31 -19.49 -7.02 11.75
N ASN A 32 -20.33 -6.76 12.75
CA ASN A 32 -21.77 -6.88 12.61
C ASN A 32 -22.31 -5.86 11.58
N ALA A 33 -23.46 -6.15 10.97
CA ALA A 33 -24.02 -5.31 9.91
C ALA A 33 -24.29 -3.86 10.38
N ALA A 34 -24.58 -3.66 11.67
CA ALA A 34 -24.79 -2.35 12.28
C ALA A 34 -23.51 -1.48 12.26
N THR A 35 -22.36 -2.01 12.72
CA THR A 35 -21.08 -1.26 12.67
C THR A 35 -20.66 -0.95 11.23
N LYS A 36 -20.84 -1.90 10.30
CA LYS A 36 -20.62 -1.67 8.85
C LYS A 36 -21.48 -0.53 8.31
N ARG A 37 -22.78 -0.51 8.62
CA ARG A 37 -23.72 0.55 8.19
C ARG A 37 -23.33 1.92 8.76
N THR A 38 -22.98 1.99 10.04
CA THR A 38 -22.55 3.24 10.72
C THR A 38 -21.25 3.80 10.14
N GLN A 39 -20.26 2.95 9.84
CA GLN A 39 -19.00 3.41 9.25
C GLN A 39 -19.16 3.83 7.78
N LEU A 40 -19.95 3.11 6.98
CA LEU A 40 -20.33 3.56 5.63
C LEU A 40 -21.06 4.92 5.65
N HIS A 41 -21.87 5.19 6.68
CA HIS A 41 -22.49 6.51 6.88
C HIS A 41 -21.44 7.60 7.19
N LYS A 42 -20.47 7.34 8.08
CA LYS A 42 -19.33 8.26 8.32
C LYS A 42 -18.57 8.58 7.04
N PHE A 43 -18.17 7.56 6.25
CA PHE A 43 -17.46 7.77 4.98
C PHE A 43 -18.30 8.52 3.93
N ARG A 44 -19.63 8.30 3.88
CA ARG A 44 -20.55 9.09 3.04
C ARG A 44 -20.59 10.56 3.48
N SER A 45 -20.70 10.83 4.77
CA SER A 45 -20.68 12.20 5.33
C SER A 45 -19.36 12.92 5.02
N HIS A 46 -18.22 12.27 5.27
CA HIS A 46 -16.88 12.81 4.98
C HIS A 46 -16.73 13.25 3.52
N ARG A 47 -17.06 12.38 2.55
CA ARG A 47 -16.98 12.71 1.12
C ARG A 47 -17.85 13.91 0.73
N TRP A 48 -19.00 14.11 1.39
CA TRP A 48 -19.87 15.27 1.16
C TRP A 48 -19.33 16.54 1.82
N SER A 49 -18.66 16.45 2.98
CA SER A 49 -17.92 17.55 3.61
C SER A 49 -16.70 17.97 2.79
N ALA A 50 -15.85 17.01 2.39
CA ALA A 50 -14.67 17.26 1.54
C ALA A 50 -15.05 17.90 0.19
N ARG A 51 -16.23 17.57 -0.37
CA ARG A 51 -16.76 18.23 -1.58
C ARG A 51 -16.94 19.74 -1.39
N GLU A 52 -17.20 20.23 -0.18
CA GLU A 52 -17.35 21.67 0.06
C GLU A 52 -16.01 22.41 -0.05
N THR A 53 -14.95 21.91 0.60
CA THR A 53 -13.58 22.41 0.39
C THR A 53 -13.16 22.31 -1.08
N ASN A 54 -13.50 21.21 -1.75
CA ASN A 54 -13.20 20.96 -3.16
C ASN A 54 -13.82 22.03 -4.09
N ARG A 55 -15.01 22.55 -3.75
CA ARG A 55 -15.66 23.66 -4.50
C ARG A 55 -14.92 25.00 -4.30
N ARG A 56 -14.32 25.22 -3.13
CA ARG A 56 -13.58 26.45 -2.80
C ARG A 56 -12.22 26.51 -3.47
N ILE A 57 -11.56 25.36 -3.63
CA ILE A 57 -10.30 25.19 -4.36
C ILE A 57 -10.55 25.31 -5.88
N LEU A 58 -11.47 24.51 -6.43
CA LEU A 58 -11.65 24.36 -7.88
C LEU A 58 -12.75 25.28 -8.45
N ARG A 59 -12.78 26.55 -8.01
CA ARG A 59 -13.71 27.58 -8.51
C ARG A 59 -13.60 27.70 -10.05
N GLY A 60 -14.71 28.01 -10.71
CA GLY A 60 -14.80 28.06 -12.18
C GLY A 60 -14.87 26.69 -12.88
N THR A 61 -14.52 25.58 -12.21
CA THR A 61 -14.59 24.23 -12.81
C THR A 61 -15.94 23.56 -12.58
N ARG A 62 -16.24 22.51 -13.36
CA ARG A 62 -17.39 21.59 -13.11
C ARG A 62 -17.39 21.02 -11.69
N CYS A 63 -16.23 20.85 -11.05
CA CYS A 63 -16.15 20.33 -9.67
C CYS A 63 -16.77 21.30 -8.65
N ALA A 64 -16.67 22.62 -8.86
CA ALA A 64 -17.29 23.62 -7.99
C ALA A 64 -18.82 23.71 -8.12
N PHE A 65 -19.40 23.14 -9.19
CA PHE A 65 -20.84 23.02 -9.36
C PHE A 65 -21.40 21.67 -8.84
N CYS A 66 -20.55 20.69 -8.57
CA CYS A 66 -20.99 19.36 -8.15
C CYS A 66 -21.83 19.40 -6.85
N GLY A 67 -23.02 18.80 -6.88
CA GLY A 67 -23.97 18.76 -5.77
C GLY A 67 -24.68 20.09 -5.49
N LYS A 68 -24.73 21.03 -6.44
CA LYS A 68 -25.63 22.19 -6.43
C LYS A 68 -26.89 21.88 -7.25
N PRO A 69 -28.03 22.56 -7.04
CA PRO A 69 -29.21 22.42 -7.89
C PRO A 69 -28.90 22.75 -9.36
N THR A 70 -29.45 21.99 -10.30
CA THR A 70 -29.25 22.19 -11.75
C THR A 70 -30.01 23.40 -12.30
N LYS A 71 -31.17 23.71 -11.72
CA LYS A 71 -32.03 24.86 -12.04
C LYS A 71 -32.49 25.52 -10.73
N LYS A 72 -32.62 26.85 -10.70
CA LYS A 72 -33.10 27.57 -9.50
C LYS A 72 -34.56 27.23 -9.16
N GLY A 73 -35.44 27.15 -10.16
CA GLY A 73 -36.89 26.99 -9.96
C GLY A 73 -37.41 25.55 -9.82
N THR A 74 -36.58 24.53 -10.03
CA THR A 74 -37.02 23.11 -10.04
C THR A 74 -36.78 22.40 -8.69
N GLY A 75 -36.29 23.13 -7.68
CA GLY A 75 -36.04 22.60 -6.34
C GLY A 75 -34.96 21.50 -6.27
N VAL A 76 -34.96 20.77 -5.16
CA VAL A 76 -34.15 19.56 -4.94
C VAL A 76 -35.08 18.48 -4.43
N GLY A 77 -35.49 17.56 -5.30
CA GLY A 77 -36.37 16.46 -4.91
C GLY A 77 -35.64 15.45 -4.02
N LEU A 78 -36.25 15.09 -2.89
CA LEU A 78 -35.87 13.91 -2.11
C LEU A 78 -36.72 12.73 -2.58
N TYR A 79 -36.06 11.66 -3.02
CA TYR A 79 -36.69 10.42 -3.49
C TYR A 79 -36.28 9.29 -2.55
N TYR A 80 -37.20 8.36 -2.32
CA TYR A 80 -36.98 7.12 -1.58
C TYR A 80 -37.70 5.99 -2.28
N ASP A 81 -37.06 4.83 -2.34
CA ASP A 81 -37.69 3.54 -2.62
C ASP A 81 -37.02 2.45 -1.76
N PRO A 82 -37.65 1.28 -1.54
CA PRO A 82 -37.15 0.25 -0.64
C PRO A 82 -35.80 -0.36 -1.04
N GLU A 83 -35.50 -0.40 -2.34
CA GLU A 83 -34.33 -1.07 -2.92
C GLU A 83 -33.08 -0.18 -2.89
N HIS A 84 -33.20 1.07 -3.33
CA HIS A 84 -32.10 2.02 -3.48
C HIS A 84 -32.00 3.02 -2.32
N GLY A 85 -33.03 3.13 -1.50
CA GLY A 85 -33.11 4.06 -0.37
C GLY A 85 -33.14 5.53 -0.79
N SER A 86 -32.75 6.41 0.14
CA SER A 86 -32.91 7.86 -0.03
C SER A 86 -31.82 8.52 -0.89
N ARG A 87 -32.27 9.25 -1.93
CA ARG A 87 -31.44 9.99 -2.88
C ARG A 87 -31.99 11.39 -3.16
N PHE A 88 -31.11 12.33 -3.44
CA PHE A 88 -31.47 13.66 -3.94
C PHE A 88 -31.40 13.69 -5.47
N GLY A 89 -32.50 14.08 -6.12
CA GLY A 89 -32.55 14.45 -7.53
C GLY A 89 -32.39 15.96 -7.73
N GLY A 90 -32.31 16.42 -8.98
CA GLY A 90 -32.11 17.84 -9.30
C GLY A 90 -30.72 18.39 -8.97
N LEU A 91 -29.79 17.58 -8.43
CA LEU A 91 -28.41 17.98 -8.13
C LEU A 91 -27.44 17.64 -9.26
N ALA A 92 -26.56 18.57 -9.60
CA ALA A 92 -25.58 18.40 -10.67
C ALA A 92 -24.45 17.42 -10.30
N ALA A 93 -24.12 16.49 -11.20
CA ALA A 93 -22.93 15.64 -11.11
C ALA A 93 -21.82 16.16 -12.03
N CYS A 94 -20.61 16.34 -11.50
CA CYS A 94 -19.48 16.84 -12.31
C CYS A 94 -18.80 15.76 -13.17
N GLY A 95 -18.99 14.47 -12.85
CA GLY A 95 -18.36 13.33 -13.52
C GLY A 95 -16.83 13.21 -13.32
N ASN A 96 -16.19 14.16 -12.62
CA ASN A 96 -14.74 14.19 -12.49
C ASN A 96 -14.26 13.16 -11.44
N VAL A 97 -13.58 12.12 -11.92
CA VAL A 97 -13.03 11.03 -11.11
C VAL A 97 -11.71 11.37 -10.41
N ASN A 98 -11.00 12.41 -10.86
CA ASN A 98 -9.69 12.79 -10.33
C ASN A 98 -9.78 13.85 -9.23
N CYS A 99 -10.84 14.67 -9.23
CA CYS A 99 -10.91 15.89 -8.42
C CYS A 99 -12.33 16.20 -7.86
N CYS A 100 -13.13 15.18 -7.57
CA CYS A 100 -14.37 15.33 -6.79
C CYS A 100 -14.64 14.10 -5.92
N PRO A 101 -14.67 14.20 -4.57
CA PRO A 101 -14.71 13.03 -3.69
C PRO A 101 -16.06 12.27 -3.72
N VAL A 102 -17.12 12.89 -4.24
CA VAL A 102 -18.44 12.25 -4.42
C VAL A 102 -18.58 11.60 -5.80
N CYS A 103 -18.02 12.19 -6.86
CA CYS A 103 -18.07 11.60 -8.21
C CYS A 103 -17.00 10.53 -8.41
N ASN A 104 -15.80 10.69 -7.83
CA ASN A 104 -14.77 9.64 -7.77
C ASN A 104 -15.38 8.35 -7.25
N TYR A 105 -15.76 8.29 -5.96
CA TYR A 105 -16.27 7.05 -5.36
C TYR A 105 -17.37 6.39 -6.19
N LYS A 106 -18.41 7.14 -6.60
CA LYS A 106 -19.54 6.56 -7.36
C LYS A 106 -19.10 5.85 -8.63
N ILE A 107 -18.21 6.47 -9.41
CA ILE A 107 -17.76 5.92 -10.69
C ILE A 107 -16.69 4.84 -10.45
N MET A 108 -15.84 5.01 -9.44
CA MET A 108 -14.78 4.05 -9.10
C MET A 108 -15.33 2.76 -8.51
N SER A 109 -16.35 2.80 -7.64
CA SER A 109 -16.98 1.58 -7.11
C SER A 109 -17.61 0.74 -8.23
N GLN A 110 -18.23 1.38 -9.21
CA GLN A 110 -18.75 0.67 -10.38
C GLN A 110 -17.61 0.08 -11.23
N ARG A 111 -16.52 0.83 -11.44
CA ARG A 111 -15.31 0.30 -12.12
C ARG A 111 -14.62 -0.84 -11.35
N GLN A 112 -14.73 -0.89 -10.02
CA GLN A 112 -14.22 -2.03 -9.25
C GLN A 112 -14.97 -3.30 -9.64
N ASN A 113 -16.30 -3.22 -9.78
CA ASN A 113 -17.13 -4.34 -10.23
C ASN A 113 -16.74 -4.75 -11.66
N GLU A 114 -16.58 -3.79 -12.57
CA GLU A 114 -16.17 -4.03 -13.96
C GLU A 114 -14.79 -4.73 -14.06
N ILE A 115 -13.79 -4.29 -13.29
CA ILE A 115 -12.47 -4.92 -13.28
C ILE A 115 -12.48 -6.27 -12.54
N SER A 116 -13.25 -6.41 -11.46
CA SER A 116 -13.44 -7.70 -10.78
C SER A 116 -14.05 -8.72 -11.74
N GLN A 117 -15.12 -8.37 -12.45
CA GLN A 117 -15.74 -9.20 -13.49
C GLN A 117 -14.75 -9.57 -14.60
N ALA A 118 -13.97 -8.61 -15.11
CA ALA A 118 -12.96 -8.89 -16.13
C ALA A 118 -11.87 -9.87 -15.64
N LEU A 119 -11.41 -9.73 -14.40
CA LEU A 119 -10.40 -10.63 -13.81
C LEU A 119 -10.97 -12.01 -13.45
N HIS A 120 -12.25 -12.12 -13.05
CA HIS A 120 -12.94 -13.41 -12.90
C HIS A 120 -13.11 -14.11 -14.26
N ALA A 121 -13.52 -13.39 -15.30
CA ALA A 121 -13.58 -13.95 -16.66
C ALA A 121 -12.20 -14.43 -17.14
N CYS A 122 -11.11 -13.72 -16.81
CA CYS A 122 -9.75 -14.21 -17.09
C CYS A 122 -9.43 -15.51 -16.34
N LYS A 123 -9.79 -15.60 -15.06
CA LYS A 123 -9.62 -16.82 -14.23
C LYS A 123 -10.37 -18.01 -14.82
N GLU A 124 -11.62 -17.79 -15.26
CA GLU A 124 -12.51 -18.82 -15.78
C GLU A 124 -12.09 -19.34 -17.17
N ASN A 125 -11.45 -18.50 -18.00
CA ASN A 125 -10.99 -18.87 -19.34
C ASN A 125 -9.49 -19.25 -19.40
N GLY A 126 -8.78 -19.28 -18.26
CA GLY A 126 -7.35 -19.62 -18.20
C GLY A 126 -6.40 -18.53 -18.73
N TYR A 127 -6.88 -17.29 -18.85
CA TYR A 127 -6.14 -16.16 -19.40
C TYR A 127 -5.11 -15.60 -18.42
N GLY A 128 -3.97 -15.18 -18.97
CA GLY A 128 -2.90 -14.52 -18.22
C GLY A 128 -3.19 -13.04 -17.97
N VAL A 129 -2.74 -12.53 -16.83
CA VAL A 129 -2.83 -11.09 -16.52
C VAL A 129 -1.50 -10.57 -15.98
N VAL A 130 -0.96 -9.53 -16.61
CA VAL A 130 0.23 -8.82 -16.13
C VAL A 130 -0.14 -7.39 -15.76
N PHE A 131 0.22 -7.00 -14.53
CA PHE A 131 0.08 -5.64 -14.04
C PHE A 131 1.35 -4.83 -14.29
N GLY A 132 1.27 -3.84 -15.18
CA GLY A 132 2.32 -2.86 -15.48
C GLY A 132 2.09 -1.53 -14.75
N THR A 133 3.16 -0.96 -14.19
CA THR A 133 3.20 0.40 -13.63
C THR A 133 4.28 1.22 -14.33
N LEU A 134 3.85 2.28 -15.02
CA LEU A 134 4.66 3.03 -15.98
C LEU A 134 4.74 4.51 -15.60
N THR A 135 5.90 5.13 -15.78
CA THR A 135 6.17 6.55 -15.46
C THR A 135 7.22 7.15 -16.42
N LEU A 136 7.41 8.47 -16.36
CA LEU A 136 8.57 9.17 -16.93
C LEU A 136 9.52 9.66 -15.81
N ARG A 137 10.74 10.00 -16.18
CA ARG A 137 11.64 10.77 -15.30
C ARG A 137 11.07 12.18 -15.16
N HIS A 138 11.13 12.70 -13.95
CA HIS A 138 10.56 13.99 -13.55
C HIS A 138 11.39 14.53 -12.38
N THR A 139 11.31 15.83 -12.14
CA THR A 139 11.99 16.53 -11.05
C THR A 139 11.00 17.40 -10.28
N LYS A 140 11.46 17.96 -9.15
CA LYS A 140 10.67 18.90 -8.34
C LYS A 140 10.25 20.17 -9.09
N ALA A 141 10.97 20.54 -10.15
CA ALA A 141 10.69 21.72 -10.95
C ALA A 141 9.61 21.48 -12.03
N ASP A 142 9.33 20.22 -12.39
CA ASP A 142 8.42 19.89 -13.47
C ASP A 142 6.95 20.00 -13.05
N ASP A 143 6.13 20.67 -13.86
CA ASP A 143 4.72 20.89 -13.57
C ASP A 143 3.85 19.68 -13.97
N LEU A 144 2.76 19.48 -13.23
CA LEU A 144 1.86 18.35 -13.46
C LEU A 144 1.24 18.33 -14.87
N ALA A 145 0.95 19.47 -15.48
CA ALA A 145 0.32 19.51 -16.79
C ALA A 145 1.31 19.12 -17.89
N SER A 146 2.57 19.56 -17.81
CA SER A 146 3.63 19.16 -18.73
C SER A 146 3.94 17.66 -18.63
N ILE A 147 4.30 17.15 -17.44
CA ILE A 147 4.64 15.71 -17.28
C ILE A 147 3.45 14.82 -17.70
N ARG A 148 2.23 15.19 -17.32
CA ARG A 148 1.02 14.44 -17.68
C ARG A 148 0.76 14.45 -19.19
N LYS A 149 1.04 15.56 -19.88
CA LYS A 149 0.97 15.65 -21.35
C LYS A 149 2.03 14.75 -21.99
N GLN A 150 3.29 14.84 -21.54
CA GLN A 150 4.41 14.00 -22.01
C GLN A 150 4.08 12.51 -21.86
N LEU A 151 3.67 12.06 -20.66
CA LEU A 151 3.36 10.67 -20.34
C LEU A 151 2.23 10.09 -21.22
N LEU A 152 1.19 10.88 -21.46
CA LEU A 152 0.07 10.48 -22.33
C LEU A 152 0.45 10.53 -23.82
N GLU A 153 1.34 11.43 -24.22
CA GLU A 153 1.84 11.48 -25.60
C GLU A 153 2.83 10.34 -25.90
N VAL A 154 3.70 9.98 -24.96
CA VAL A 154 4.58 8.78 -25.06
C VAL A 154 3.71 7.53 -25.17
N TRP A 155 2.72 7.35 -24.27
CA TRP A 155 1.76 6.24 -24.37
C TRP A 155 1.06 6.19 -25.74
N ARG A 156 0.59 7.33 -26.26
CA ARG A 156 -0.07 7.42 -27.58
C ARG A 156 0.87 7.11 -28.75
N ASN A 157 2.14 7.48 -28.67
CA ASN A 157 3.14 7.18 -29.71
C ASN A 157 3.71 5.76 -29.61
N LEU A 158 3.63 5.12 -28.43
CA LEU A 158 3.95 3.71 -28.22
C LEU A 158 2.95 2.83 -28.97
N ASN A 159 1.67 2.95 -28.62
CA ASN A 159 0.56 2.14 -29.15
C ASN A 159 0.40 2.22 -30.69
N LYS A 160 0.98 3.24 -31.34
CA LYS A 160 0.95 3.42 -32.80
C LYS A 160 2.10 2.72 -33.56
N GLN A 161 2.95 1.95 -32.89
CA GLN A 161 4.09 1.30 -33.53
C GLN A 161 3.80 -0.14 -33.92
N ARG A 162 4.18 -0.55 -35.13
CA ARG A 162 4.18 -1.97 -35.54
C ARG A 162 5.03 -2.84 -34.60
N ALA A 163 6.07 -2.27 -33.98
CA ALA A 163 6.87 -2.93 -32.95
C ALA A 163 6.17 -3.05 -31.59
N PHE A 164 5.14 -2.24 -31.31
CA PHE A 164 4.28 -2.42 -30.13
C PHE A 164 3.24 -3.49 -30.40
N VAL A 165 2.56 -3.44 -31.56
CA VAL A 165 1.61 -4.48 -31.99
C VAL A 165 2.31 -5.84 -31.99
N LYS A 166 3.45 -5.99 -32.67
CA LYS A 166 4.24 -7.24 -32.61
C LYS A 166 4.66 -7.65 -31.19
N LEU A 167 4.90 -6.71 -30.27
CA LEU A 167 5.22 -7.06 -28.88
C LEU A 167 3.99 -7.59 -28.11
N MET A 168 2.79 -7.15 -28.47
CA MET A 168 1.54 -7.70 -27.95
C MET A 168 1.30 -9.10 -28.58
N ASP A 169 1.41 -9.20 -29.91
CA ASP A 169 1.26 -10.45 -30.68
C ASP A 169 2.23 -11.56 -30.21
N ASP A 170 3.53 -11.26 -30.03
CA ASP A 170 4.59 -12.22 -29.61
C ASP A 170 4.37 -12.81 -28.19
N PHE A 171 3.36 -12.34 -27.45
CA PHE A 171 2.95 -12.83 -26.14
C PHE A 171 1.47 -13.24 -26.06
N GLY A 172 0.68 -13.07 -27.13
CA GLY A 172 -0.75 -13.34 -27.14
C GLY A 172 -1.57 -12.35 -26.32
N GLU A 173 -1.24 -11.05 -26.33
CA GLU A 173 -2.06 -10.01 -25.68
C GLU A 173 -3.29 -9.71 -26.55
N PHE A 174 -4.49 -9.78 -25.96
CA PHE A 174 -5.76 -9.49 -26.64
C PHE A 174 -6.41 -8.16 -26.18
N GLY A 175 -5.84 -7.51 -25.16
CA GLY A 175 -6.19 -6.14 -24.78
C GLY A 175 -5.78 -5.75 -23.37
N PHE A 176 -5.91 -4.46 -23.06
CA PHE A 176 -5.49 -3.89 -21.78
C PHE A 176 -6.55 -2.98 -21.13
N ILE A 177 -6.56 -2.96 -19.79
CA ILE A 177 -7.34 -2.03 -18.95
C ILE A 177 -6.36 -1.06 -18.30
N ARG A 178 -6.53 0.26 -18.50
CA ARG A 178 -5.56 1.27 -18.02
C ARG A 178 -6.18 2.40 -17.18
N ALA A 179 -5.58 2.65 -16.02
CA ALA A 179 -5.86 3.77 -15.13
C ALA A 179 -4.68 4.77 -15.08
N GLN A 180 -4.92 5.95 -14.49
CA GLN A 180 -3.88 6.94 -14.19
C GLN A 180 -3.91 7.30 -12.69
N GLU A 181 -2.74 7.26 -12.05
CA GLU A 181 -2.52 7.85 -10.73
C GLU A 181 -1.67 9.13 -10.83
N VAL A 182 -1.81 10.03 -9.86
CA VAL A 182 -0.95 11.19 -9.65
C VAL A 182 -0.67 11.32 -8.16
N THR A 183 0.60 11.31 -7.79
CA THR A 183 1.08 11.67 -6.45
C THR A 183 2.03 12.87 -6.52
N TYR A 184 2.40 13.43 -5.37
CA TYR A 184 3.31 14.55 -5.21
C TYR A 184 4.20 14.30 -3.99
N SER A 185 5.47 14.68 -4.03
CA SER A 185 6.33 14.73 -2.85
C SER A 185 7.13 16.02 -2.77
N ASN A 186 7.47 16.44 -1.56
CA ASN A 186 8.27 17.65 -1.33
C ASN A 186 9.74 17.53 -1.79
N VAL A 187 10.20 16.33 -2.16
CA VAL A 187 11.55 16.08 -2.73
C VAL A 187 11.49 15.95 -4.25
N ASN A 188 10.54 15.18 -4.82
CA ASN A 188 10.56 14.83 -6.25
C ASN A 188 9.53 15.60 -7.10
N GLY A 189 8.63 16.37 -6.49
CA GLY A 189 7.54 17.03 -7.22
C GLY A 189 6.44 16.06 -7.61
N TRP A 190 5.86 16.27 -8.79
CA TRP A 190 4.69 15.53 -9.30
C TRP A 190 5.10 14.20 -9.94
N HIS A 191 4.51 13.11 -9.46
CA HIS A 191 4.79 11.75 -9.93
C HIS A 191 3.51 11.12 -10.49
N PRO A 192 3.25 11.27 -11.80
CA PRO A 192 2.13 10.63 -12.48
C PRO A 192 2.49 9.22 -12.97
N HIS A 193 1.62 8.25 -12.68
CA HIS A 193 1.75 6.87 -13.15
C HIS A 193 0.62 6.50 -14.14
N LEU A 194 0.92 5.58 -15.05
CA LEU A 194 -0.08 4.75 -15.72
C LEU A 194 -0.03 3.35 -15.11
N HIS A 195 -1.18 2.84 -14.70
CA HIS A 195 -1.34 1.44 -14.28
C HIS A 195 -2.12 0.72 -15.37
N ALA A 196 -1.64 -0.44 -15.80
CA ALA A 196 -2.27 -1.24 -16.85
C ALA A 196 -2.34 -2.71 -16.44
N PHE A 197 -3.51 -3.33 -16.61
CA PHE A 197 -3.60 -4.78 -16.77
C PHE A 197 -3.48 -5.08 -18.26
N PHE A 198 -2.50 -5.88 -18.65
CA PHE A 198 -2.42 -6.51 -19.97
C PHE A 198 -3.01 -7.92 -19.84
N LEU A 199 -3.90 -8.30 -20.76
CA LEU A 199 -4.64 -9.55 -20.73
C LEU A 199 -4.15 -10.45 -21.88
N PHE A 200 -3.76 -11.68 -21.56
CA PHE A 200 -3.12 -12.60 -22.48
C PHE A 200 -3.92 -13.90 -22.63
N GLU A 201 -3.92 -14.49 -23.82
CA GLU A 201 -4.64 -15.74 -24.13
C GLU A 201 -4.24 -16.91 -23.20
N HIS A 202 -3.02 -16.87 -22.65
CA HIS A 202 -2.49 -17.87 -21.72
C HIS A 202 -1.74 -17.22 -20.54
N ASP A 203 -1.69 -17.91 -19.39
CA ASP A 203 -0.93 -17.45 -18.23
C ASP A 203 0.60 -17.46 -18.47
N LEU A 204 1.26 -16.35 -18.11
CA LEU A 204 2.67 -16.12 -18.40
C LEU A 204 3.54 -16.50 -17.21
N SER A 205 4.50 -17.40 -17.44
CA SER A 205 5.53 -17.73 -16.45
C SER A 205 6.34 -16.49 -16.05
N VAL A 206 6.92 -16.47 -14.84
CA VAL A 206 7.70 -15.32 -14.35
C VAL A 206 8.83 -14.94 -15.32
N LYS A 207 9.45 -15.93 -15.98
CA LYS A 207 10.44 -15.70 -17.04
C LYS A 207 9.85 -14.94 -18.24
N ARG A 208 8.66 -15.31 -18.73
CA ARG A 208 7.97 -14.61 -19.84
C ARG A 208 7.49 -13.22 -19.42
N VAL A 209 7.03 -13.02 -18.18
CA VAL A 209 6.66 -11.68 -17.67
C VAL A 209 7.88 -10.75 -17.59
N ASN A 210 9.04 -11.26 -17.17
CA ASN A 210 10.29 -10.50 -17.17
C ASN A 210 10.78 -10.19 -18.61
N GLU A 211 10.66 -11.15 -19.55
CA GLU A 211 10.95 -10.93 -20.97
C GLU A 211 10.05 -9.83 -21.57
N PHE A 212 8.73 -9.92 -21.34
CA PHE A 212 7.75 -8.92 -21.74
C PHE A 212 8.10 -7.53 -21.20
N GLY A 213 8.36 -7.44 -19.89
CA GLY A 213 8.71 -6.18 -19.24
C GLY A 213 9.99 -5.54 -19.77
N ALA A 214 11.04 -6.34 -20.00
CA ALA A 214 12.30 -5.86 -20.59
C ALA A 214 12.10 -5.35 -22.03
N ARG A 215 11.38 -6.11 -22.87
CA ARG A 215 11.08 -5.73 -24.25
C ARG A 215 10.17 -4.49 -24.32
N PHE A 216 9.20 -4.38 -23.42
CA PHE A 216 8.34 -3.19 -23.28
C PHE A 216 9.14 -1.97 -22.85
N ALA A 217 10.02 -2.09 -21.85
CA ALA A 217 10.84 -0.99 -21.36
C ALA A 217 11.78 -0.46 -22.46
N ALA A 218 12.44 -1.36 -23.22
CA ALA A 218 13.25 -0.96 -24.37
C ALA A 218 12.44 -0.18 -25.43
N LEU A 219 11.22 -0.63 -25.74
CA LEU A 219 10.34 0.04 -26.71
C LEU A 219 9.78 1.37 -26.16
N TRP A 220 9.51 1.47 -24.86
CA TRP A 220 9.12 2.71 -24.18
C TRP A 220 10.21 3.78 -24.33
N LEU A 221 11.47 3.42 -24.05
CA LEU A 221 12.61 4.33 -24.15
C LEU A 221 12.84 4.79 -25.60
N LYS A 222 12.84 3.86 -26.56
CA LYS A 222 12.89 4.16 -28.00
C LYS A 222 11.75 5.07 -28.46
N THR A 223 10.58 5.00 -27.81
CA THR A 223 9.45 5.90 -28.07
C THR A 223 9.71 7.32 -27.57
N VAL A 224 10.32 7.45 -26.38
CA VAL A 224 10.73 8.74 -25.79
C VAL A 224 11.81 9.41 -26.65
N GLU A 225 12.87 8.69 -27.00
CA GLU A 225 13.95 9.16 -27.88
C GLU A 225 13.41 9.67 -29.23
N ARG A 226 12.53 8.89 -29.87
CA ARG A 226 11.92 9.25 -31.15
C ARG A 226 11.01 10.47 -31.04
N LEU A 227 10.31 10.65 -29.92
CA LEU A 227 9.48 11.84 -29.66
C LEU A 227 10.35 13.09 -29.52
N ASN A 228 11.42 12.99 -28.73
CA ASN A 228 12.42 14.05 -28.53
C ASN A 228 13.12 14.42 -29.85
N ALA A 229 13.62 13.44 -30.61
CA ALA A 229 14.24 13.67 -31.90
C ALA A 229 13.29 14.29 -32.94
N LYS A 230 11.98 13.93 -32.90
CA LYS A 230 10.97 14.58 -33.74
C LYS A 230 10.76 16.05 -33.37
N ARG A 231 10.79 16.39 -32.08
CA ARG A 231 10.66 17.78 -31.60
C ARG A 231 11.89 18.61 -31.95
N ALA A 232 13.09 18.07 -31.74
CA ALA A 232 14.35 18.72 -32.14
C ALA A 232 14.36 19.07 -33.64
N LYS A 233 13.94 18.14 -34.51
CA LYS A 233 13.79 18.37 -35.97
C LYS A 233 12.72 19.41 -36.35
N ALA A 234 11.83 19.77 -35.42
CA ALA A 234 10.81 20.80 -35.60
C ALA A 234 11.16 22.14 -34.90
N GLY A 235 12.40 22.31 -34.43
CA GLY A 235 12.83 23.49 -33.68
C GLY A 235 12.25 23.60 -32.27
N LEU A 236 11.75 22.50 -31.71
CA LEU A 236 11.15 22.40 -30.37
C LEU A 236 12.07 21.63 -29.41
N ASP A 237 11.83 21.77 -28.10
CA ASP A 237 12.63 21.19 -27.02
C ASP A 237 13.03 19.72 -27.26
N ALA A 238 14.35 19.49 -27.30
CA ALA A 238 14.95 18.20 -27.56
C ALA A 238 14.98 17.27 -26.33
N ASP A 239 14.77 17.81 -25.12
CA ASP A 239 14.69 17.07 -23.85
C ASP A 239 13.25 16.97 -23.32
N TYR A 240 12.26 17.11 -24.20
CA TYR A 240 10.83 17.23 -23.87
C TYR A 240 10.25 16.14 -22.97
N ALA A 241 10.68 14.89 -23.13
CA ALA A 241 10.33 13.79 -22.23
C ALA A 241 11.60 13.08 -21.80
N ALA A 242 11.82 12.96 -20.49
CA ALA A 242 13.03 12.36 -19.95
C ALA A 242 12.85 10.84 -19.72
N PRO A 243 13.69 9.98 -20.34
CA PRO A 243 13.71 8.55 -20.04
C PRO A 243 14.30 8.30 -18.63
N LEU A 244 13.96 7.16 -18.04
CA LEU A 244 14.59 6.68 -16.82
C LEU A 244 15.74 5.75 -17.20
N ILE A 245 16.95 6.28 -17.05
CA ILE A 245 18.24 5.65 -17.36
C ILE A 245 19.15 5.73 -16.13
N ASP A 246 20.04 4.76 -15.97
CA ASP A 246 20.97 4.73 -14.86
C ASP A 246 22.17 5.68 -15.05
N SER A 247 23.11 5.64 -14.12
CA SER A 247 24.35 6.43 -14.15
C SER A 247 25.29 6.09 -15.32
N ILE A 248 25.05 4.99 -16.05
CA ILE A 248 25.82 4.51 -17.20
C ILE A 248 25.02 4.70 -18.51
N GLY A 249 23.75 5.10 -18.41
CA GLY A 249 22.84 5.37 -19.54
C GLY A 249 21.94 4.19 -19.93
N MET A 250 21.95 3.10 -19.17
CA MET A 250 21.17 1.90 -19.48
C MET A 250 19.70 2.01 -19.03
N PRO A 251 18.76 1.29 -19.69
CA PRO A 251 17.36 1.17 -19.29
C PRO A 251 17.14 0.78 -17.82
N LEU A 252 16.64 1.70 -16.98
CA LEU A 252 16.27 1.36 -15.60
C LEU A 252 14.95 0.59 -15.54
N ALA A 253 15.02 -0.74 -15.68
CA ALA A 253 13.88 -1.64 -15.56
C ALA A 253 13.10 -1.48 -14.23
N LYS A 254 13.78 -1.11 -13.12
CA LYS A 254 13.15 -0.79 -11.81
C LYS A 254 12.02 0.25 -11.90
N ASN A 255 12.03 1.08 -12.93
CA ASN A 255 11.08 2.17 -13.12
C ASN A 255 9.88 1.84 -14.04
N GLN A 256 9.84 0.66 -14.66
CA GLN A 256 8.70 0.16 -15.44
C GLN A 256 8.35 -1.23 -14.92
N ILE A 257 7.65 -1.30 -13.78
CA ILE A 257 7.44 -2.57 -13.07
C ILE A 257 6.31 -3.36 -13.71
N PHE A 258 6.59 -4.61 -14.09
CA PHE A 258 5.61 -5.60 -14.53
C PHE A 258 5.54 -6.75 -13.52
N LYS A 259 4.33 -7.19 -13.17
CA LYS A 259 4.08 -8.32 -12.25
C LYS A 259 3.00 -9.23 -12.80
N ARG A 260 3.18 -10.54 -12.72
CA ARG A 260 2.08 -11.51 -12.89
C ARG A 260 1.03 -11.26 -11.81
N VAL A 261 -0.24 -11.20 -12.19
CA VAL A 261 -1.37 -11.12 -11.26
C VAL A 261 -1.76 -12.54 -10.87
N SER A 262 -1.88 -12.80 -9.56
CA SER A 262 -2.54 -14.02 -9.09
C SER A 262 -4.05 -13.84 -9.20
N LEU A 263 -4.70 -14.75 -9.92
CA LEU A 263 -6.16 -14.78 -10.11
C LEU A 263 -6.88 -15.62 -9.05
N SER A 264 -6.29 -15.80 -7.87
CA SER A 264 -7.05 -16.18 -6.68
C SER A 264 -8.08 -15.10 -6.35
N ASP A 265 -9.20 -15.44 -5.72
CA ASP A 265 -10.27 -14.47 -5.46
C ASP A 265 -9.81 -13.32 -4.53
N SER A 266 -8.90 -13.64 -3.60
CA SER A 266 -8.17 -12.66 -2.78
C SER A 266 -7.22 -11.75 -3.57
N GLY A 267 -6.65 -12.25 -4.68
CA GLY A 267 -5.86 -11.49 -5.63
C GLY A 267 -6.73 -10.58 -6.49
N ILE A 268 -7.83 -11.10 -7.03
CA ILE A 268 -8.82 -10.34 -7.80
C ILE A 268 -9.38 -9.17 -6.98
N ASP A 269 -9.81 -9.42 -5.74
CA ASP A 269 -10.20 -8.38 -4.78
C ASP A 269 -9.12 -7.29 -4.63
N LYS A 270 -7.86 -7.69 -4.41
CA LYS A 270 -6.72 -6.77 -4.21
C LYS A 270 -6.47 -5.92 -5.46
N TYR A 271 -6.41 -6.52 -6.64
CA TYR A 271 -6.05 -5.85 -7.88
C TYR A 271 -7.19 -4.99 -8.45
N ALA A 272 -8.44 -5.47 -8.41
CA ALA A 272 -9.60 -4.67 -8.79
C ALA A 272 -9.73 -3.42 -7.91
N ALA A 273 -9.53 -3.55 -6.60
CA ALA A 273 -9.56 -2.42 -5.66
C ALA A 273 -8.37 -1.45 -5.82
N TYR A 274 -7.20 -1.93 -6.27
CA TYR A 274 -6.00 -1.09 -6.48
C TYR A 274 -6.19 -0.05 -7.59
N CYS A 275 -6.82 -0.43 -8.71
CA CYS A 275 -6.92 0.44 -9.90
C CYS A 275 -8.12 1.40 -9.90
N THR A 276 -8.98 1.35 -8.89
CA THR A 276 -10.33 1.95 -8.95
C THR A 276 -10.66 2.84 -7.74
N VAL A 277 -11.13 2.25 -6.65
CA VAL A 277 -11.72 2.90 -5.47
C VAL A 277 -10.61 3.54 -4.61
N ARG A 278 -10.87 3.79 -3.32
CA ARG A 278 -9.83 3.91 -2.29
C ARG A 278 -9.12 5.26 -2.28
N LYS A 279 -9.95 6.32 -2.40
CA LYS A 279 -9.56 7.74 -2.48
C LYS A 279 -10.34 8.65 -1.51
N SER A 280 -10.67 8.12 -0.33
CA SER A 280 -11.14 8.86 0.85
C SER A 280 -10.07 8.87 1.94
N VAL A 281 -9.77 10.04 2.50
CA VAL A 281 -8.71 10.21 3.51
C VAL A 281 -9.25 9.99 4.92
N ALA A 282 -8.41 9.45 5.81
CA ALA A 282 -8.71 9.27 7.23
C ALA A 282 -8.39 10.52 8.08
N PHE A 283 -9.03 10.58 9.25
CA PHE A 283 -8.79 11.61 10.27
C PHE A 283 -7.70 11.15 11.25
N PRO A 284 -6.80 12.04 11.69
CA PRO A 284 -6.09 11.87 12.95
C PRO A 284 -7.09 11.91 14.13
N GLY A 285 -6.97 10.98 15.09
CA GLY A 285 -7.67 11.05 16.38
C GLY A 285 -9.01 10.30 16.52
N GLU A 286 -9.63 9.78 15.46
CA GLU A 286 -10.84 8.94 15.56
C GLU A 286 -10.55 7.44 15.31
N ASP A 287 -10.39 6.63 16.38
CA ASP A 287 -10.18 5.16 16.29
C ASP A 287 -11.39 4.36 15.72
N VAL A 288 -12.45 5.05 15.28
CA VAL A 288 -13.55 4.40 14.55
C VAL A 288 -13.12 3.97 13.14
N ILE A 289 -12.04 4.56 12.59
CA ILE A 289 -11.61 4.35 11.20
C ILE A 289 -10.58 3.21 11.03
N SER A 290 -9.90 2.81 12.11
CA SER A 290 -8.90 1.74 12.09
C SER A 290 -9.47 0.38 11.65
N ARG A 291 -10.76 0.13 11.91
CA ARG A 291 -11.37 -1.20 11.78
C ARG A 291 -12.02 -1.48 10.42
N MET A 292 -12.47 -0.48 9.66
CA MET A 292 -13.05 -0.67 8.31
C MET A 292 -12.43 0.21 7.21
N SER A 293 -11.16 0.59 7.34
CA SER A 293 -10.37 1.20 6.26
C SER A 293 -10.02 0.20 5.14
N HIS A 294 -11.03 -0.45 4.54
CA HIS A 294 -10.91 -1.14 3.26
C HIS A 294 -11.16 -0.18 2.08
N GLU A 295 -10.66 1.05 2.20
CA GLU A 295 -10.54 2.06 1.14
C GLU A 295 -9.10 2.61 1.07
N ILE A 296 -8.11 1.72 0.82
CA ILE A 296 -6.70 2.11 0.55
C ILE A 296 -6.02 1.25 -0.53
N ALA A 297 -5.41 1.87 -1.54
CA ALA A 297 -4.33 1.21 -2.29
C ALA A 297 -3.15 0.90 -1.32
N ASP A 298 -2.11 0.19 -1.76
CA ASP A 298 -1.05 -0.35 -0.87
C ASP A 298 -0.09 0.74 -0.31
N SER A 299 -0.66 1.58 0.54
CA SER A 299 -0.15 2.84 1.09
C SER A 299 -1.15 3.32 2.16
N GLY A 300 -1.06 2.78 3.38
CA GLY A 300 -2.12 2.88 4.40
C GLY A 300 -2.64 4.29 4.70
N THR A 301 -3.88 4.39 5.22
CA THR A 301 -4.68 5.60 5.52
C THR A 301 -4.11 6.43 6.68
N LYS A 302 -2.86 6.86 6.52
CA LYS A 302 -2.26 8.02 7.16
C LYS A 302 -2.22 9.11 6.08
N VAL A 303 -2.22 10.39 6.45
CA VAL A 303 -2.29 11.47 5.46
C VAL A 303 -0.95 11.54 4.70
N GLY A 304 -0.93 11.02 3.47
CA GLY A 304 0.27 10.71 2.69
C GLY A 304 1.04 9.46 3.13
N LYS A 305 1.71 8.79 2.17
CA LYS A 305 2.63 7.67 2.40
C LYS A 305 4.05 8.19 2.62
N VAL A 306 4.65 7.88 3.77
CA VAL A 306 6.11 8.03 3.92
C VAL A 306 6.81 6.89 3.17
N LYS A 307 7.56 7.21 2.13
CA LYS A 307 8.43 6.26 1.38
C LYS A 307 9.89 6.48 1.80
N LYS A 308 10.68 5.41 1.90
CA LYS A 308 12.15 5.50 1.89
C LYS A 308 12.60 5.59 0.42
N HIS A 309 13.44 6.56 0.09
CA HIS A 309 14.05 6.70 -1.25
C HIS A 309 15.38 5.94 -1.33
N ASP A 310 15.92 5.81 -2.54
CA ASP A 310 17.20 5.14 -2.82
C ASP A 310 18.37 5.82 -2.09
N ASP A 311 18.29 7.13 -1.83
CA ASP A 311 19.23 7.92 -1.03
C ASP A 311 19.08 7.73 0.50
N GLY A 312 18.22 6.82 0.92
CA GLY A 312 17.92 6.52 2.31
C GLY A 312 16.89 7.43 3.00
N ARG A 313 16.51 8.57 2.40
CA ARG A 313 15.64 9.56 3.03
C ARG A 313 14.19 9.05 3.17
N LYS A 314 13.57 9.34 4.31
CA LYS A 314 12.13 9.13 4.53
C LYS A 314 11.37 10.39 4.08
N VAL A 315 10.48 10.25 3.09
CA VAL A 315 9.83 11.37 2.38
C VAL A 315 8.33 11.15 2.29
N LEU A 316 7.54 12.19 2.54
CA LEU A 316 6.09 12.15 2.41
C LEU A 316 5.67 12.28 0.94
N HIS A 317 4.96 11.26 0.43
CA HIS A 317 4.24 11.26 -0.84
C HIS A 317 2.74 11.44 -0.57
N MET A 318 2.13 12.48 -1.12
CA MET A 318 0.71 12.81 -0.97
C MET A 318 -0.01 12.70 -2.31
N ASN A 319 -1.29 12.38 -2.30
CA ASN A 319 -2.18 12.48 -3.45
C ASN A 319 -3.10 13.72 -3.35
N TYR A 320 -3.94 13.95 -4.37
CA TYR A 320 -4.89 15.09 -4.38
C TYR A 320 -5.85 15.11 -3.18
N TRP A 321 -6.22 13.93 -2.69
CA TRP A 321 -7.19 13.77 -1.60
C TRP A 321 -6.55 14.10 -0.26
N ASP A 322 -5.31 13.70 -0.02
CA ASP A 322 -4.53 14.11 1.18
C ASP A 322 -4.46 15.65 1.28
N MET A 323 -4.19 16.32 0.16
CA MET A 323 -4.18 17.79 0.08
C MET A 323 -5.57 18.39 0.36
N LEU A 324 -6.62 17.83 -0.24
CA LEU A 324 -8.00 18.25 -0.02
C LEU A 324 -8.43 18.09 1.44
N GLU A 325 -7.99 17.01 2.10
CA GLU A 325 -8.30 16.73 3.50
C GLU A 325 -7.55 17.66 4.45
N PHE A 326 -6.25 17.91 4.25
CA PHE A 326 -5.54 18.94 5.01
C PHE A 326 -6.23 20.30 4.90
N LEU A 327 -6.60 20.70 3.68
CA LEU A 327 -7.34 21.96 3.43
C LEU A 327 -8.73 21.97 4.10
N ARG A 328 -9.39 20.81 4.24
CA ARG A 328 -10.65 20.67 4.98
C ARG A 328 -10.43 20.78 6.50
N GLN A 329 -9.39 20.15 7.04
CA GLN A 329 -9.06 20.17 8.47
C GLN A 329 -8.63 21.56 8.94
N ILE A 330 -7.86 22.32 8.15
CA ILE A 330 -7.52 23.72 8.48
C ILE A 330 -8.65 24.73 8.18
N GLY A 331 -9.85 24.26 7.81
CA GLY A 331 -11.02 25.11 7.60
C GLY A 331 -10.98 26.02 6.37
N TYR A 332 -10.21 25.66 5.32
CA TYR A 332 -9.91 26.54 4.18
C TYR A 332 -11.15 27.21 3.56
N THR A 333 -11.17 28.54 3.55
CA THR A 333 -12.30 29.38 3.09
C THR A 333 -12.17 29.83 1.63
N GLY A 334 -10.96 29.81 1.05
CA GLY A 334 -10.71 30.24 -0.33
C GLY A 334 -10.21 31.69 -0.49
N SER A 335 -9.52 32.26 0.50
CA SER A 335 -8.90 33.59 0.40
C SER A 335 -7.50 33.54 -0.27
N LYS A 336 -7.06 34.68 -0.82
CA LYS A 336 -5.81 34.79 -1.62
C LYS A 336 -4.50 34.93 -0.81
N LYS A 337 -4.53 35.02 0.52
CA LYS A 337 -3.40 35.51 1.35
C LYS A 337 -2.71 34.45 2.24
N SER A 338 -2.67 33.19 1.82
CA SER A 338 -1.82 32.18 2.47
C SER A 338 -1.25 31.21 1.43
N PRO A 339 0.06 31.24 1.13
CA PRO A 339 0.72 30.16 0.41
C PRO A 339 0.61 28.87 1.24
N ILE A 340 0.18 27.76 0.64
CA ILE A 340 0.05 26.47 1.32
C ILE A 340 1.36 26.08 2.05
N PHE A 341 2.50 26.35 1.42
CA PHE A 341 3.84 26.11 1.98
C PHE A 341 4.14 26.91 3.26
N SER A 342 3.55 28.10 3.46
CA SER A 342 3.86 28.97 4.61
C SER A 342 3.23 28.51 5.92
N ILE A 343 2.18 27.69 5.88
CA ILE A 343 1.48 27.18 7.07
C ILE A 343 2.00 25.78 7.46
N MET A 344 2.61 25.05 6.51
CA MET A 344 3.09 23.69 6.74
C MET A 344 4.40 23.61 7.55
N SER A 345 5.16 24.70 7.67
CA SER A 345 6.40 24.76 8.46
C SER A 345 6.13 24.87 9.97
N GLU A 346 5.32 25.84 10.39
CA GLU A 346 5.24 26.25 11.80
C GLU A 346 4.58 25.21 12.72
N LYS A 347 3.55 24.49 12.24
CA LYS A 347 2.76 23.56 13.06
C LYS A 347 3.31 22.13 13.14
N VAL A 348 4.24 21.74 12.27
CA VAL A 348 4.79 20.37 12.24
C VAL A 348 6.01 20.21 13.16
N ILE A 349 6.66 21.32 13.54
CA ILE A 349 7.94 21.30 14.27
C ILE A 349 7.78 21.17 15.81
N ARG A 350 6.61 21.48 16.37
CA ARG A 350 6.40 21.61 17.83
C ARG A 350 5.95 20.35 18.61
N THR A 351 6.14 19.14 18.07
CA THR A 351 5.84 17.88 18.78
C THR A 351 7.05 16.94 18.81
N THR A 352 8.03 17.24 19.65
CA THR A 352 9.19 16.40 19.95
C THR A 352 8.99 15.65 21.27
N LEU A 353 9.19 14.33 21.27
CA LEU A 353 9.16 13.48 22.47
C LEU A 353 10.56 13.43 23.14
N PRO A 354 10.66 13.41 24.48
CA PRO A 354 11.91 13.19 25.21
C PRO A 354 12.22 11.68 25.46
N PRO A 355 13.49 11.30 25.76
CA PRO A 355 13.91 9.92 26.03
C PRO A 355 14.23 9.62 27.52
N VAL A 356 14.09 8.36 27.98
CA VAL A 356 14.53 7.83 29.31
C VAL A 356 14.91 6.33 29.20
N THR A 357 15.56 5.76 30.23
CA THR A 357 16.31 4.45 30.25
C THR A 357 16.10 3.57 31.52
N THR A 358 15.83 2.26 31.36
CA THR A 358 16.31 1.02 32.10
C THR A 358 16.29 0.81 33.66
N THR A 359 16.10 -0.47 34.11
CA THR A 359 16.65 -1.26 35.32
C THR A 359 15.84 -1.64 36.61
N GLY A 360 15.77 -2.95 37.02
CA GLY A 360 15.79 -3.55 38.41
C GLY A 360 14.55 -4.01 39.30
N ILE A 361 14.06 -5.30 39.31
CA ILE A 361 13.04 -5.87 40.30
C ILE A 361 12.98 -7.41 40.67
N TRP A 362 12.40 -8.35 39.86
CA TRP A 362 12.04 -9.82 40.14
C TRP A 362 10.72 -10.15 40.95
N SER A 363 10.08 -11.37 41.02
CA SER A 363 9.76 -12.54 40.10
C SER A 363 8.76 -13.62 40.65
N MET A 364 8.16 -14.49 39.76
CA MET A 364 7.57 -15.89 39.95
C MET A 364 6.11 -16.13 40.50
N LEU A 365 5.38 -17.28 40.35
CA LEU A 365 5.33 -18.45 39.39
C LEU A 365 4.15 -19.46 39.62
N TRP A 366 3.82 -20.33 38.62
CA TRP A 366 3.11 -21.66 38.65
C TRP A 366 1.55 -21.71 38.77
N LEU A 367 0.73 -22.72 38.37
CA LEU A 367 0.74 -24.14 37.84
C LEU A 367 -0.71 -24.44 37.28
N LYS A 368 -1.19 -25.41 36.44
CA LYS A 368 -0.78 -26.61 35.62
C LYS A 368 -1.42 -26.45 34.17
N SER A 369 -1.99 -27.35 33.33
CA SER A 369 -2.50 -28.76 33.30
C SER A 369 -2.67 -29.30 31.84
N LYS A 370 -2.83 -30.64 31.65
CA LYS A 370 -3.17 -31.43 30.41
C LYS A 370 -3.68 -32.85 30.85
N PRO A 371 -4.06 -33.88 30.03
CA PRO A 371 -3.81 -34.14 28.57
C PRO A 371 -4.94 -34.83 27.72
N TYR A 372 -4.72 -34.98 26.40
CA TYR A 372 -4.62 -36.28 25.67
C TYR A 372 -4.01 -36.05 24.26
N SER A 373 -3.69 -37.09 23.49
CA SER A 373 -2.93 -37.00 22.22
C SER A 373 -3.39 -38.00 21.13
N SER A 374 -3.16 -37.67 19.86
CA SER A 374 -3.14 -38.64 18.74
C SER A 374 -2.20 -38.15 17.63
N CYS A 375 -1.09 -38.84 17.40
CA CYS A 375 -0.06 -38.39 16.45
C CYS A 375 -0.40 -38.74 14.99
N LYS A 376 -0.44 -37.71 14.14
CA LYS A 376 -0.05 -37.75 12.72
C LYS A 376 0.91 -36.58 12.51
N GLY A 377 1.97 -36.76 11.72
CA GLY A 377 3.05 -35.78 11.59
C GLY A 377 2.53 -34.38 11.26
N THR A 378 2.67 -33.45 12.22
CA THR A 378 2.22 -32.07 12.07
C THR A 378 3.19 -31.35 11.14
N LEU A 379 2.70 -30.79 10.03
CA LEU A 379 3.54 -30.07 9.08
C LEU A 379 4.12 -28.83 9.77
N MET A 380 5.44 -28.77 9.99
CA MET A 380 6.13 -27.65 10.65
C MET A 380 6.21 -26.43 9.72
N ASN A 381 5.05 -25.85 9.45
CA ASN A 381 4.86 -24.80 8.46
C ASN A 381 5.13 -23.40 9.01
N CYS A 382 5.43 -23.25 10.30
CA CYS A 382 5.65 -21.97 10.96
C CYS A 382 6.84 -21.99 11.93
N SER A 383 7.58 -20.88 11.96
CA SER A 383 8.54 -20.56 13.03
C SER A 383 8.37 -19.09 13.42
N VAL A 384 8.18 -18.79 14.70
CA VAL A 384 7.93 -17.44 15.20
C VAL A 384 8.98 -17.05 16.24
N ALA A 385 9.65 -15.93 16.05
CA ALA A 385 10.43 -15.31 17.11
C ALA A 385 9.58 -14.30 17.87
N ILE A 386 9.52 -14.43 19.20
CA ILE A 386 8.66 -13.67 20.11
C ILE A 386 9.53 -12.86 21.08
N GLN A 387 9.47 -11.54 20.99
CA GLN A 387 9.95 -10.61 22.00
C GLN A 387 8.76 -10.04 22.76
N PHE A 388 8.52 -10.52 23.97
CA PHE A 388 7.52 -10.00 24.89
C PHE A 388 8.12 -8.84 25.73
N LEU A 389 7.38 -7.75 25.91
CA LEU A 389 7.79 -6.59 26.71
C LEU A 389 6.61 -6.08 27.58
N PRO A 390 6.70 -6.13 28.91
CA PRO A 390 5.73 -5.52 29.82
C PRO A 390 6.02 -4.02 29.96
N MET A 391 5.29 -3.20 29.21
CA MET A 391 5.48 -1.74 29.13
C MET A 391 5.09 -0.96 30.40
N ASN A 392 4.64 -1.64 31.44
CA ASN A 392 4.34 -1.09 32.75
C ASN A 392 5.16 -1.72 33.89
N ALA A 393 6.05 -2.68 33.57
CA ALA A 393 7.10 -3.04 34.52
C ALA A 393 7.92 -1.78 34.79
N ARG A 394 8.14 -1.45 36.06
CA ARG A 394 8.68 -0.12 36.43
C ARG A 394 10.17 0.02 36.19
N THR A 395 10.78 -1.13 36.05
CA THR A 395 12.18 -1.40 36.31
C THR A 395 12.37 -2.79 35.69
N ASP A 396 13.47 -3.02 34.99
CA ASP A 396 13.70 -4.31 34.35
C ASP A 396 13.83 -5.45 35.38
N GLU A 397 13.96 -6.70 34.97
CA GLU A 397 13.88 -7.87 35.85
C GLU A 397 12.49 -8.14 36.50
N GLU A 398 11.59 -7.16 36.68
CA GLU A 398 10.11 -7.38 36.62
C GLU A 398 9.70 -7.61 35.16
N THR A 399 10.41 -6.94 34.25
CA THR A 399 10.51 -7.36 32.86
C THR A 399 10.82 -8.86 32.77
N CYS A 400 11.84 -9.37 33.50
CA CYS A 400 12.14 -10.81 33.52
C CYS A 400 11.16 -11.65 34.36
N ALA A 401 10.54 -11.13 35.42
CA ALA A 401 9.46 -11.82 36.14
C ALA A 401 8.34 -12.25 35.18
N ILE A 402 7.87 -11.27 34.41
CA ILE A 402 6.72 -11.42 33.53
C ILE A 402 7.14 -12.16 32.24
N VAL A 403 8.37 -11.95 31.76
CA VAL A 403 8.95 -12.74 30.66
C VAL A 403 9.19 -14.20 31.08
N ASP A 404 9.57 -14.49 32.33
CA ASP A 404 9.74 -15.85 32.84
C ASP A 404 8.39 -16.58 32.93
N GLU A 405 7.31 -15.92 33.38
CA GLU A 405 5.96 -16.51 33.27
C GLU A 405 5.58 -16.81 31.81
N VAL A 406 5.97 -15.94 30.88
CA VAL A 406 5.72 -16.12 29.44
C VAL A 406 6.60 -17.23 28.82
N ILE A 407 7.86 -17.38 29.23
CA ILE A 407 8.76 -18.45 28.79
C ILE A 407 8.38 -19.78 29.43
N ALA A 408 7.99 -19.79 30.71
CA ALA A 408 7.42 -20.96 31.38
C ALA A 408 6.11 -21.40 30.72
N TYR A 409 5.26 -20.44 30.30
CA TYR A 409 4.10 -20.75 29.45
C TYR A 409 4.52 -21.37 28.12
N ILE A 410 5.45 -20.77 27.36
CA ILE A 410 5.96 -21.33 26.09
C ILE A 410 6.45 -22.77 26.32
N LYS A 411 7.29 -22.99 27.32
CA LYS A 411 7.79 -24.32 27.72
C LYS A 411 6.67 -25.30 28.06
N SER A 412 5.59 -24.85 28.71
CA SER A 412 4.42 -25.69 29.05
C SER A 412 3.60 -26.14 27.84
N THR A 413 3.73 -25.47 26.69
CA THR A 413 2.97 -25.81 25.48
C THR A 413 3.47 -27.12 24.86
N GLY A 414 4.77 -27.38 24.92
CA GLY A 414 5.43 -28.55 24.33
C GLY A 414 5.76 -28.42 22.84
N VAL A 415 5.88 -27.19 22.32
CA VAL A 415 6.50 -26.93 21.00
C VAL A 415 8.02 -26.83 21.14
N ASP A 416 8.74 -27.06 20.04
CA ASP A 416 10.17 -26.77 19.98
C ASP A 416 10.41 -25.25 20.12
N TYR A 417 11.33 -24.86 21.00
CA TYR A 417 11.58 -23.45 21.31
C TYR A 417 13.04 -23.20 21.68
N PHE A 418 13.52 -21.99 21.40
CA PHE A 418 14.88 -21.56 21.73
C PHE A 418 14.86 -20.12 22.29
N VAL A 419 15.35 -19.95 23.52
CA VAL A 419 15.35 -18.64 24.21
C VAL A 419 16.63 -17.88 23.86
N GLY A 420 16.53 -16.93 22.93
CA GLY A 420 17.60 -15.97 22.65
C GLY A 420 17.52 -14.73 23.56
N PRO A 421 18.62 -13.97 23.71
CA PRO A 421 18.70 -12.82 24.63
C PRO A 421 17.82 -11.61 24.26
N PHE A 422 17.18 -11.63 23.08
CA PHE A 422 16.24 -10.59 22.64
C PHE A 422 14.87 -11.13 22.23
N GLU A 423 14.74 -12.43 21.93
CA GLU A 423 13.49 -13.06 21.49
C GLU A 423 13.56 -14.59 21.67
N THR A 424 12.43 -15.20 22.03
CA THR A 424 12.25 -16.66 22.06
C THR A 424 11.71 -17.13 20.72
N ALA A 425 12.46 -17.97 20.00
CA ALA A 425 11.94 -18.69 18.83
C ALA A 425 11.03 -19.84 19.28
N ILE A 426 9.96 -20.08 18.55
CA ILE A 426 9.11 -21.28 18.63
C ILE A 426 8.87 -21.84 17.22
N GLU A 427 8.73 -23.15 17.07
CA GLU A 427 8.53 -23.83 15.79
C GLU A 427 7.38 -24.84 15.86
N GLY A 428 6.61 -25.00 14.79
CA GLY A 428 5.41 -25.83 14.78
C GLY A 428 4.44 -25.52 13.64
N ASP A 429 3.16 -25.80 13.83
CA ASP A 429 2.11 -25.33 12.93
C ASP A 429 1.68 -23.89 13.25
N PHE A 430 1.18 -23.19 12.23
CA PHE A 430 0.80 -21.78 12.33
C PHE A 430 -0.25 -21.47 13.40
N ASP A 431 -1.29 -22.29 13.55
CA ASP A 431 -2.39 -21.98 14.48
C ASP A 431 -1.91 -22.18 15.93
N THR A 432 -1.16 -23.25 16.21
CA THR A 432 -0.46 -23.44 17.50
C THR A 432 0.48 -22.28 17.79
N CYS A 433 1.33 -21.87 16.84
CA CYS A 433 2.23 -20.73 17.03
C CYS A 433 1.48 -19.41 17.29
N MET A 434 0.34 -19.17 16.62
CA MET A 434 -0.45 -17.94 16.80
C MET A 434 -1.19 -17.93 18.15
N ASP A 435 -1.74 -19.06 18.59
CA ASP A 435 -2.35 -19.15 19.93
C ASP A 435 -1.30 -19.05 21.04
N ILE A 436 -0.07 -19.53 20.84
CA ILE A 436 1.05 -19.28 21.78
C ILE A 436 1.34 -17.77 21.85
N VAL A 437 1.58 -17.10 20.72
CA VAL A 437 1.80 -15.63 20.65
C VAL A 437 0.69 -14.85 21.39
N ARG A 438 -0.57 -15.22 21.15
CA ARG A 438 -1.73 -14.61 21.81
C ARG A 438 -1.73 -14.87 23.32
N ASN A 439 -1.44 -16.10 23.74
CA ASN A 439 -1.43 -16.45 25.15
C ASN A 439 -0.24 -15.87 25.91
N CYS A 440 0.92 -15.64 25.27
CA CYS A 440 2.01 -14.86 25.87
C CYS A 440 1.52 -13.49 26.37
N GLN A 441 0.68 -12.80 25.59
CA GLN A 441 0.08 -11.52 26.00
C GLN A 441 -0.89 -11.68 27.19
N LEU A 442 -1.68 -12.75 27.22
CA LEU A 442 -2.65 -13.01 28.29
C LEU A 442 -2.00 -13.53 29.57
N VAL A 443 -0.90 -14.27 29.48
CA VAL A 443 -0.09 -14.74 30.61
C VAL A 443 0.65 -13.55 31.23
N GLY A 444 1.34 -12.75 30.42
CA GLY A 444 2.00 -11.54 30.91
C GLY A 444 1.03 -10.56 31.58
N ALA A 445 -0.17 -10.37 31.02
CA ALA A 445 -1.21 -9.55 31.65
C ALA A 445 -1.70 -10.10 33.00
N LYS A 446 -1.79 -11.43 33.16
CA LYS A 446 -2.09 -12.08 34.45
C LYS A 446 -0.95 -11.94 35.47
N ALA A 447 0.29 -11.94 34.99
CA ALA A 447 1.51 -11.76 35.79
C ALA A 447 1.77 -10.29 36.19
N GLY A 448 0.85 -9.36 35.91
CA GLY A 448 0.93 -7.96 36.33
C GLY A 448 1.11 -6.93 35.20
N ALA A 449 1.28 -7.37 33.95
CA ALA A 449 1.47 -6.45 32.83
C ALA A 449 0.16 -5.76 32.38
N THR A 450 -0.22 -4.68 33.07
CA THR A 450 -1.33 -3.79 32.67
C THR A 450 -1.17 -3.16 31.28
N HIS A 451 0.04 -3.16 30.71
CA HIS A 451 0.33 -2.74 29.34
C HIS A 451 1.42 -3.64 28.75
N VAL A 452 1.09 -4.38 27.68
CA VAL A 452 2.02 -5.30 26.99
C VAL A 452 2.29 -4.81 25.57
N MET A 453 3.55 -4.88 25.15
CA MET A 453 3.93 -4.88 23.74
C MET A 453 4.58 -6.23 23.40
N SER A 454 4.36 -6.72 22.18
CA SER A 454 5.04 -7.92 21.69
C SER A 454 5.48 -7.70 20.26
N TYR A 455 6.78 -7.83 20.00
CA TYR A 455 7.29 -7.90 18.65
C TYR A 455 7.36 -9.37 18.25
N VAL A 456 6.76 -9.72 17.10
CA VAL A 456 6.76 -11.08 16.58
C VAL A 456 7.27 -11.10 15.14
N LYS A 457 8.28 -11.94 14.87
CA LYS A 457 8.76 -12.25 13.52
C LYS A 457 8.19 -13.60 13.12
N ILE A 458 7.20 -13.60 12.24
CA ILE A 458 6.52 -14.82 11.78
C ILE A 458 7.08 -15.22 10.42
N ASN A 459 7.67 -16.41 10.35
CA ASN A 459 8.02 -17.08 9.10
C ASN A 459 7.03 -18.24 8.90
N TYR A 460 6.28 -18.23 7.80
CA TYR A 460 5.21 -19.17 7.53
C TYR A 460 5.22 -19.59 6.06
N ARG A 461 5.03 -20.89 5.79
CA ARG A 461 5.05 -21.50 4.46
C ARG A 461 3.83 -22.43 4.34
N PRO A 462 2.70 -22.01 3.73
CA PRO A 462 1.46 -22.78 3.76
C PRO A 462 1.60 -24.21 3.20
N ASP A 463 2.36 -24.36 2.12
CA ASP A 463 2.49 -25.61 1.35
C ASP A 463 3.84 -26.34 1.61
N GLY A 464 4.40 -26.25 2.83
CA GLY A 464 5.60 -27.00 3.20
C GLY A 464 6.29 -26.51 4.48
N GLU A 465 7.41 -27.14 4.84
CA GLU A 465 8.09 -26.86 6.10
C GLU A 465 8.99 -25.62 6.05
N VAL A 466 9.11 -24.92 7.17
CA VAL A 466 10.15 -23.90 7.36
C VAL A 466 11.47 -24.56 7.78
N MET A 467 12.59 -23.86 7.63
CA MET A 467 13.86 -24.32 8.21
C MET A 467 13.73 -24.38 9.73
N THR A 468 14.26 -25.43 10.37
CA THR A 468 14.35 -25.55 11.84
C THR A 468 15.39 -24.58 12.42
N THR A 469 15.34 -24.37 13.73
CA THR A 469 16.34 -23.59 14.47
C THR A 469 17.70 -24.29 14.48
N GLU A 470 17.73 -25.62 14.65
CA GLU A 470 18.92 -26.45 14.45
C GLU A 470 19.61 -26.17 13.10
N HIS A 471 18.86 -26.21 11.99
CA HIS A 471 19.40 -25.93 10.64
C HIS A 471 19.92 -24.49 10.47
N LYS A 472 19.33 -23.52 11.19
CA LYS A 472 19.76 -22.12 11.16
C LYS A 472 21.06 -21.92 11.94
N VAL A 473 21.14 -22.43 13.18
CA VAL A 473 22.16 -22.03 14.16
C VAL A 473 23.02 -23.14 14.75
N GLY A 474 22.68 -24.43 14.66
CA GLY A 474 23.42 -25.52 15.32
C GLY A 474 24.91 -25.54 14.96
N LYS A 475 25.26 -25.24 13.70
CA LYS A 475 26.64 -25.05 13.21
C LYS A 475 27.45 -23.92 13.89
N TYR A 476 26.80 -23.05 14.66
CA TYR A 476 27.42 -21.99 15.47
C TYR A 476 27.38 -22.29 16.98
N HIS A 477 26.66 -23.33 17.38
CA HIS A 477 26.54 -23.82 18.76
C HIS A 477 27.02 -25.27 18.86
N PRO A 478 28.25 -25.60 18.43
CA PRO A 478 28.69 -26.98 18.25
C PRO A 478 28.77 -27.80 19.54
N GLU A 479 28.80 -27.18 20.72
CA GLU A 479 28.80 -27.84 22.03
C GLU A 479 27.43 -27.95 22.70
N ASP A 480 26.36 -27.44 22.06
CA ASP A 480 25.00 -27.50 22.59
C ASP A 480 24.33 -28.82 22.17
N PRO A 481 24.00 -29.74 23.11
CA PRO A 481 23.40 -31.03 22.78
C PRO A 481 21.94 -30.92 22.32
N GLU A 482 21.23 -29.82 22.57
CA GLU A 482 19.87 -29.60 22.08
C GLU A 482 19.86 -29.06 20.63
N LEU A 483 21.01 -28.60 20.11
CA LEU A 483 21.19 -28.09 18.74
C LEU A 483 22.09 -28.98 17.85
N ARG A 484 22.49 -30.17 18.34
CA ARG A 484 23.13 -31.22 17.56
C ARG A 484 22.06 -32.16 16.99
N GLY A 485 21.76 -32.03 15.70
CA GLY A 485 20.92 -33.01 14.99
C GLY A 485 21.48 -34.44 15.09
N GLN A 486 20.59 -35.42 15.26
CA GLN A 486 20.96 -36.83 15.15
C GLN A 486 21.21 -37.15 13.66
N HIS A 487 22.45 -37.55 13.34
CA HIS A 487 22.88 -37.97 12.01
C HIS A 487 22.42 -39.39 11.65
#